data_AF-Q4PMF5-F1
#
_entry.id   AF-Q4PMF5-F1
#
_cell.length_a   1.000
_cell.length_b   1.000
_cell.length_c   1.000
_cell.angle_alpha   90.00
_cell.angle_beta   90.00
_cell.angle_gamma   90.00
#
_symmetry.space_group_name_H-M   'P 1'
#
loop_
_entity.id
_entity.type
_entity.pdbx_description
1 polymer ?
#
loop_
_entity_poly.entity_id
_entity_poly.type
_entity_poly.pdbx_seq_one_letter_code
_entity_poly.pdbx_strand_id
1 'polypeptide(L)'
;MKAFFSLVIAALYPSVKCTLSSSSCECPAPETFLLQDHNYSRFRDPWPFLRSPERLYLKYAPILQYLENIKCIFSEFIKNDTRYEYVERTLSWISLGEQPSRKTITVELKGTIKSKSEVTATATGFGSHDFNTVYSDPKCLILRISQTEKNVPKRSCLLWVKEKSLKNPLRHCRFLFDVFCNWKREDLKPEKDCDKGVEKKDERPTIADNQNSGNNRPPR
;
A
#
# COMPACT_ATOMS: atom_id res chain seq x y z
N MET A 1 -0.04 25.92 -5.90
CA MET A 1 0.63 26.85 -4.96
C MET A 1 0.06 26.80 -3.54
N LYS A 2 -1.22 27.11 -3.28
CA LYS A 2 -1.76 27.16 -1.90
C LYS A 2 -1.56 25.89 -1.06
N ALA A 3 -1.81 24.70 -1.60
CA ALA A 3 -1.58 23.43 -0.86
C ALA A 3 -0.09 23.15 -0.58
N PHE A 4 0.82 23.59 -1.45
CA PHE A 4 2.26 23.50 -1.20
C PHE A 4 2.67 24.46 -0.08
N PHE A 5 2.11 25.68 -0.07
CA PHE A 5 2.28 26.62 1.03
C PHE A 5 1.71 26.08 2.35
N SER A 6 0.51 25.47 2.35
CA SER A 6 -0.03 24.81 3.55
C SER A 6 0.88 23.69 4.05
N LEU A 7 1.49 22.93 3.13
CA LEU A 7 2.43 21.85 3.48
C LEU A 7 3.73 22.38 4.08
N VAL A 8 4.29 23.45 3.50
CA VAL A 8 5.49 24.13 4.00
C VAL A 8 5.19 24.77 5.35
N ILE A 9 4.04 25.43 5.51
CA ILE A 9 3.61 26.01 6.79
C ILE A 9 3.43 24.90 7.82
N ALA A 10 2.76 23.78 7.51
CA ALA A 10 2.58 22.66 8.44
C ALA A 10 3.91 21.96 8.80
N ALA A 11 4.89 21.94 7.90
CA ALA A 11 6.23 21.42 8.18
C ALA A 11 7.06 22.38 9.07
N LEU A 12 6.83 23.68 8.96
CA LEU A 12 7.53 24.73 9.74
C LEU A 12 6.79 25.10 11.04
N TYR A 13 5.49 24.80 11.15
CA TYR A 13 4.65 25.10 12.31
C TYR A 13 5.15 24.46 13.61
N PRO A 14 5.66 23.22 13.62
CA PRO A 14 6.33 22.64 14.78
C PRO A 14 7.50 23.52 15.26
N SER A 15 8.32 24.02 14.33
CA SER A 15 9.50 24.86 14.63
C SER A 15 9.13 26.18 15.31
N VAL A 16 7.97 26.76 14.96
CA VAL A 16 7.53 28.06 15.49
C VAL A 16 6.79 27.94 16.83
N LYS A 17 6.05 26.85 17.07
CA LYS A 17 5.36 26.65 18.36
C LYS A 17 6.28 26.13 19.46
N CYS A 18 7.32 25.39 19.12
CA CYS A 18 8.27 24.85 20.10
C CYS A 18 9.31 25.88 20.61
N THR A 19 9.22 27.15 20.20
CA THR A 19 10.10 28.23 20.70
C THR A 19 9.44 29.14 21.73
N LEU A 20 8.14 28.99 22.03
CA LEU A 20 7.39 30.02 22.76
C LEU A 20 6.78 29.62 24.12
N SER A 21 6.81 28.35 24.54
CA SER A 21 6.43 28.03 25.93
C SER A 21 6.82 26.61 26.35
N SER A 22 7.41 26.52 27.55
CA SER A 22 7.56 25.34 28.41
C SER A 22 8.71 24.35 28.14
N SER A 23 9.27 23.86 29.25
CA SER A 23 10.40 22.93 29.38
C SER A 23 10.14 21.50 28.84
N SER A 24 9.06 21.29 28.10
CA SER A 24 8.75 20.05 27.39
C SER A 24 8.03 20.39 26.08
N CYS A 25 8.80 20.72 25.05
CA CYS A 25 8.27 20.99 23.72
C CYS A 25 7.95 19.68 22.98
N GLU A 26 6.77 19.12 23.25
CA GLU A 26 6.17 18.11 22.39
C GLU A 26 5.46 18.79 21.22
N CYS A 27 6.22 19.01 20.15
CA CYS A 27 5.70 19.40 18.85
C CYS A 27 4.74 18.30 18.34
N PRO A 28 3.45 18.59 18.07
CA PRO A 28 2.55 17.57 17.57
C PRO A 28 3.01 17.12 16.18
N ALA A 29 2.88 15.82 15.90
CA ALA A 29 3.27 15.28 14.60
C ALA A 29 2.54 16.05 13.47
N PRO A 30 3.23 16.42 12.37
CA PRO A 30 2.61 17.13 11.24
C PRO A 30 1.36 16.43 10.70
N GLU A 31 1.34 15.10 10.80
CA GLU A 31 0.19 14.25 10.50
C GLU A 31 -1.11 14.72 11.18
N THR A 32 -1.05 15.09 12.46
CA THR A 32 -2.22 15.48 13.26
C THR A 32 -2.93 16.70 12.67
N PHE A 33 -2.18 17.62 12.10
CA PHE A 33 -2.71 18.82 11.46
C PHE A 33 -3.13 18.55 10.01
N LEU A 34 -2.27 17.88 9.24
CA LEU A 34 -2.50 17.66 7.81
C LEU A 34 -3.69 16.74 7.56
N LEU A 35 -3.90 15.69 8.36
CA LEU A 35 -5.04 14.78 8.15
C LEU A 35 -6.39 15.42 8.51
N GLN A 36 -6.39 16.50 9.28
CA GLN A 36 -7.59 17.28 9.64
C GLN A 36 -7.83 18.47 8.70
N ASP A 37 -6.85 18.88 7.90
CA ASP A 37 -7.00 20.00 6.95
C ASP A 37 -7.92 19.60 5.78
N HIS A 38 -9.04 20.31 5.63
CA HIS A 38 -9.97 20.13 4.52
C HIS A 38 -9.31 20.33 3.15
N ASN A 39 -8.28 21.18 3.04
CA ASN A 39 -7.54 21.37 1.79
C ASN A 39 -6.67 20.17 1.44
N TYR A 40 -6.29 19.38 2.45
CA TYR A 40 -5.52 18.16 2.28
C TYR A 40 -6.41 16.96 1.94
N SER A 41 -7.68 16.98 2.36
CA SER A 41 -8.64 15.88 2.13
C SER A 41 -8.73 15.40 0.67
N ARG A 42 -8.58 16.31 -0.30
CA ARG A 42 -8.57 15.97 -1.74
C ARG A 42 -7.41 15.06 -2.16
N PHE A 43 -6.30 15.11 -1.44
CA PHE A 43 -5.15 14.22 -1.66
C PHE A 43 -5.31 12.90 -0.93
N ARG A 44 -6.43 12.69 -0.24
CA ARG A 44 -6.73 11.43 0.43
C ARG A 44 -7.82 10.63 -0.30
N ASP A 45 -8.16 11.03 -1.53
CA ASP A 45 -9.00 10.24 -2.42
C ASP A 45 -8.13 9.30 -3.28
N PRO A 46 -8.20 7.98 -3.07
CA PRO A 46 -7.40 7.01 -3.80
C PRO A 46 -7.96 6.69 -5.19
N TRP A 47 -9.23 6.98 -5.46
CA TRP A 47 -9.92 6.48 -6.64
C TRP A 47 -9.36 6.98 -7.97
N PRO A 48 -8.95 8.25 -8.13
CA PRO A 48 -8.29 8.71 -9.35
C PRO A 48 -7.00 7.94 -9.66
N PHE A 49 -6.29 7.47 -8.63
CA PHE A 49 -5.09 6.66 -8.80
C PHE A 49 -5.45 5.20 -9.10
N LEU A 50 -6.31 4.59 -8.28
CA LEU A 50 -6.66 3.16 -8.37
C LEU A 50 -7.41 2.78 -9.65
N ARG A 51 -8.25 3.68 -10.17
CA ARG A 51 -9.01 3.48 -11.43
C ARG A 51 -8.15 3.66 -12.68
N SER A 52 -6.91 4.10 -12.55
CA SER A 52 -6.00 4.29 -13.67
C SER A 52 -5.75 2.94 -14.38
N PRO A 53 -5.85 2.88 -15.72
CA PRO A 53 -5.50 1.67 -16.47
C PRO A 53 -3.99 1.38 -16.46
N GLU A 54 -3.18 2.37 -16.05
CA GLU A 54 -1.73 2.20 -15.92
C GLU A 54 -1.36 1.09 -14.93
N ARG A 55 -0.28 0.40 -15.27
CA ARG A 55 0.37 -0.57 -14.38
C ARG A 55 0.97 0.15 -13.17
N LEU A 56 0.75 -0.41 -11.99
CA LEU A 56 1.18 0.13 -10.71
C LEU A 56 2.28 -0.75 -10.14
N TYR A 57 3.28 -0.15 -9.50
CA TYR A 57 4.41 -0.83 -8.90
C TYR A 57 4.51 -0.48 -7.42
N LEU A 58 4.77 -1.49 -6.59
CA LEU A 58 5.04 -1.25 -5.18
C LEU A 58 6.50 -0.81 -5.04
N LYS A 59 6.71 0.38 -4.48
CA LYS A 59 8.03 0.97 -4.27
C LYS A 59 8.50 0.82 -2.84
N TYR A 60 7.64 1.19 -1.88
CA TYR A 60 7.93 1.04 -0.45
C TYR A 60 6.91 0.14 0.22
N ALA A 61 7.38 -0.70 1.12
CA ALA A 61 6.57 -1.53 1.99
C ALA A 61 7.15 -1.56 3.41
N PRO A 62 6.36 -1.92 4.44
CA PRO A 62 6.92 -2.25 5.75
C PRO A 62 7.84 -3.47 5.62
N ILE A 63 8.82 -3.60 6.52
CA ILE A 63 9.69 -4.78 6.58
C ILE A 63 8.85 -5.95 7.07
N LEU A 64 8.51 -6.88 6.17
CA LEU A 64 7.67 -8.04 6.44
C LEU A 64 8.39 -9.27 5.93
N GLN A 65 8.53 -10.30 6.77
CA GLN A 65 9.32 -11.50 6.45
C GLN A 65 8.89 -12.18 5.14
N TYR A 66 7.60 -12.14 4.80
CA TYR A 66 7.10 -12.73 3.56
C TYR A 66 7.51 -11.98 2.29
N LEU A 67 8.05 -10.75 2.41
CA LEU A 67 8.58 -9.99 1.27
C LEU A 67 10.03 -10.38 0.92
N GLU A 68 10.76 -11.05 1.82
CA GLU A 68 12.19 -11.34 1.64
C GLU A 68 12.48 -12.19 0.39
N ASN A 69 11.54 -13.07 0.02
CA ASN A 69 11.69 -14.00 -1.11
C ASN A 69 10.82 -13.61 -2.32
N ILE A 70 10.40 -12.34 -2.41
CA ILE A 70 9.67 -11.85 -3.57
C ILE A 70 10.27 -10.57 -4.13
N LYS A 71 10.19 -10.40 -5.45
CA LYS A 71 10.58 -9.17 -6.14
C LYS A 71 9.53 -8.78 -7.16
N CYS A 72 9.68 -7.59 -7.75
CA CYS A 72 8.85 -7.13 -8.86
C CYS A 72 7.35 -7.22 -8.54
N ILE A 73 6.91 -6.50 -7.51
CA ILE A 73 5.51 -6.47 -7.11
C ILE A 73 4.79 -5.38 -7.91
N PHE A 74 3.75 -5.77 -8.66
CA PHE A 74 3.00 -4.86 -9.50
C PHE A 74 1.52 -5.25 -9.61
N SER A 75 0.71 -4.32 -10.10
CA SER A 75 -0.72 -4.48 -10.26
C SER A 75 -1.20 -3.98 -11.61
N GLU A 76 -1.96 -4.81 -12.33
CA GLU A 76 -2.55 -4.49 -13.63
C GLU A 76 -4.06 -4.30 -13.50
N PHE A 77 -4.60 -3.36 -14.24
CA PHE A 77 -6.04 -3.07 -14.21
C PHE A 77 -6.83 -4.17 -14.92
N ILE A 78 -7.95 -4.60 -14.35
CA ILE A 78 -8.90 -5.51 -15.01
C ILE A 78 -10.14 -4.74 -15.44
N LYS A 79 -10.90 -4.22 -14.45
CA LYS A 79 -12.12 -3.46 -14.67
C LYS A 79 -12.43 -2.55 -13.48
N ASN A 80 -13.37 -1.66 -13.64
CA ASN A 80 -13.93 -0.89 -12.55
C ASN A 80 -15.44 -0.72 -12.71
N ASP A 81 -16.09 -0.34 -11.62
CA ASP A 81 -17.44 0.21 -11.64
C ASP A 81 -17.43 1.49 -10.81
N THR A 82 -17.64 2.62 -11.49
CA THR A 82 -17.66 3.94 -10.85
C THR A 82 -18.87 4.14 -9.95
N ARG A 83 -19.97 3.40 -10.15
CA ARG A 83 -21.20 3.51 -9.34
C ARG A 83 -21.02 2.96 -7.94
N TYR A 84 -20.15 1.95 -7.78
CA TYR A 84 -19.97 1.23 -6.52
C TYR A 84 -18.60 1.46 -5.86
N GLU A 85 -17.84 2.46 -6.32
CA GLU A 85 -16.46 2.67 -5.89
C GLU A 85 -15.66 1.35 -5.87
N TYR A 86 -15.74 0.64 -7.00
CA TYR A 86 -15.21 -0.70 -7.16
C TYR A 86 -14.13 -0.71 -8.24
N VAL A 87 -13.01 -1.36 -7.96
CA VAL A 87 -11.95 -1.63 -8.94
C VAL A 87 -11.46 -3.06 -8.76
N GLU A 88 -11.36 -3.80 -9.86
CA GLU A 88 -10.71 -5.10 -9.89
C GLU A 88 -9.35 -4.96 -10.57
N ARG A 89 -8.30 -5.47 -9.91
CA ARG A 89 -6.92 -5.46 -10.43
C ARG A 89 -6.28 -6.81 -10.17
N THR A 90 -5.26 -7.14 -10.95
CA THR A 90 -4.34 -8.21 -10.56
C THR A 90 -3.32 -7.67 -9.56
N LEU A 91 -2.80 -8.55 -8.71
CA LEU A 91 -1.58 -8.35 -7.95
C LEU A 91 -0.62 -9.48 -8.31
N SER A 92 0.54 -9.12 -8.87
CA SER A 92 1.56 -10.07 -9.29
C SER A 92 2.88 -9.78 -8.60
N TRP A 93 3.66 -10.84 -8.39
CA TRP A 93 5.02 -10.79 -7.89
C TRP A 93 5.85 -11.94 -8.46
N ILE A 94 7.17 -11.82 -8.40
CA ILE A 94 8.10 -12.90 -8.73
C ILE A 94 8.54 -13.53 -7.44
N SER A 95 8.25 -14.82 -7.26
CA SER A 95 8.79 -15.61 -6.16
C SER A 95 10.21 -16.04 -6.50
N LEU A 96 11.14 -15.78 -5.58
CA LEU A 96 12.54 -16.17 -5.64
C LEU A 96 12.67 -17.58 -5.05
N GLY A 97 12.90 -18.56 -5.91
CA GLY A 97 13.23 -19.95 -5.55
C GLY A 97 14.23 -20.50 -6.55
N GLU A 98 14.44 -21.82 -6.57
CA GLU A 98 15.34 -22.48 -7.53
C GLU A 98 15.02 -22.10 -8.99
N GLN A 99 13.71 -21.97 -9.29
CA GLN A 99 13.21 -21.42 -10.54
C GLN A 99 12.29 -20.23 -10.24
N PRO A 100 12.71 -19.00 -10.57
CA PRO A 100 11.86 -17.82 -10.42
C PRO A 100 10.55 -17.99 -11.18
N SER A 101 9.42 -17.72 -10.52
CA SER A 101 8.10 -17.82 -11.14
C SER A 101 7.23 -16.63 -10.81
N ARG A 102 6.43 -16.19 -11.79
CA ARG A 102 5.45 -15.14 -11.60
C ARG A 102 4.19 -15.74 -10.98
N LYS A 103 3.82 -15.23 -9.81
CA LYS A 103 2.55 -15.50 -9.14
C LYS A 103 1.60 -14.33 -9.38
N THR A 104 0.32 -14.62 -9.52
CA THR A 104 -0.71 -13.61 -9.79
C THR A 104 -2.00 -13.99 -9.08
N ILE A 105 -2.61 -13.01 -8.43
CA ILE A 105 -3.94 -13.12 -7.84
C ILE A 105 -4.82 -11.96 -8.30
N THR A 106 -6.13 -12.14 -8.20
CA THR A 106 -7.10 -11.06 -8.40
C THR A 106 -7.41 -10.39 -7.07
N VAL A 107 -7.43 -9.06 -7.06
CA VAL A 107 -7.74 -8.22 -5.91
C VAL A 107 -8.91 -7.31 -6.26
N GLU A 108 -9.96 -7.39 -5.46
CA GLU A 108 -11.08 -6.45 -5.48
C GLU A 108 -10.83 -5.31 -4.50
N LEU A 109 -10.97 -4.07 -4.96
CA LEU A 109 -10.85 -2.86 -4.16
C LEU A 109 -12.23 -2.21 -4.06
N LYS A 110 -12.70 -1.97 -2.83
CA LYS A 110 -14.00 -1.35 -2.54
C LYS A 110 -13.84 -0.18 -1.58
N GLY A 111 -14.62 0.87 -1.79
CA GLY A 111 -14.75 1.97 -0.83
C GLY A 111 -15.52 1.58 0.41
N THR A 112 -15.34 2.33 1.48
CA THR A 112 -16.14 2.19 2.71
C THR A 112 -17.13 3.34 2.81
N ILE A 113 -18.32 3.05 3.35
CA ILE A 113 -19.33 4.09 3.65
C ILE A 113 -18.81 5.06 4.72
N LYS A 114 -17.86 4.61 5.55
CA LYS A 114 -17.31 5.37 6.67
C LYS A 114 -16.42 6.53 6.21
N SER A 115 -15.64 6.33 5.14
CA SER A 115 -14.66 7.33 4.70
C SER A 115 -14.27 7.16 3.25
N LYS A 116 -14.26 8.29 2.50
CA LYS A 116 -13.74 8.35 1.12
C LYS A 116 -12.25 8.04 1.00
N SER A 117 -11.54 8.09 2.12
CA SER A 117 -10.11 7.77 2.18
C SER A 117 -9.83 6.32 2.50
N GLU A 118 -10.84 5.54 2.89
CA GLU A 118 -10.67 4.13 3.22
C GLU A 118 -10.94 3.25 2.01
N VAL A 119 -10.11 2.22 1.85
CA VAL A 119 -10.23 1.21 0.81
C VAL A 119 -10.04 -0.14 1.45
N THR A 120 -10.94 -1.05 1.14
CA THR A 120 -10.82 -2.46 1.50
C THR A 120 -10.34 -3.22 0.28
N ALA A 121 -9.27 -4.00 0.43
CA ALA A 121 -8.79 -4.94 -0.58
C ALA A 121 -9.18 -6.36 -0.19
N THR A 122 -9.85 -7.08 -1.07
CA THR A 122 -10.25 -8.47 -0.87
C THR A 122 -9.65 -9.35 -1.95
N ALA A 123 -9.02 -10.45 -1.55
CA ALA A 123 -8.47 -11.43 -2.47
C ALA A 123 -8.83 -12.86 -2.01
N THR A 124 -9.31 -13.68 -2.93
CA THR A 124 -9.68 -15.07 -2.65
C THR A 124 -8.46 -15.84 -2.14
N GLY A 125 -8.58 -16.49 -0.98
CA GLY A 125 -7.48 -17.23 -0.35
C GLY A 125 -6.56 -16.39 0.55
N PHE A 126 -6.63 -15.06 0.48
CA PHE A 126 -5.82 -14.15 1.30
C PHE A 126 -6.64 -13.29 2.27
N GLY A 127 -7.97 -13.28 2.12
CA GLY A 127 -8.87 -12.56 3.01
C GLY A 127 -9.08 -11.12 2.58
N SER A 128 -9.40 -10.26 3.56
CA SER A 128 -9.72 -8.86 3.34
C SER A 128 -8.89 -7.97 4.25
N HIS A 129 -8.35 -6.89 3.69
CA HIS A 129 -7.48 -5.95 4.39
C HIS A 129 -7.95 -4.52 4.17
N ASP A 130 -7.98 -3.75 5.25
CA ASP A 130 -8.38 -2.35 5.23
C ASP A 130 -7.18 -1.41 5.18
N PHE A 131 -7.28 -0.38 4.36
CA PHE A 131 -6.26 0.64 4.20
C PHE A 131 -6.86 2.04 4.33
N ASN A 132 -6.09 2.96 4.90
CA ASN A 132 -6.40 4.38 4.88
C ASN A 132 -5.45 5.11 3.94
N THR A 133 -6.02 5.93 3.05
CA THR A 133 -5.28 6.75 2.10
C THR A 133 -4.72 7.97 2.81
N VAL A 134 -3.39 8.02 2.86
CA VAL A 134 -2.63 9.12 3.47
C VAL A 134 -2.34 10.19 2.43
N TYR A 135 -2.03 9.78 1.21
CA TYR A 135 -1.76 10.67 0.09
C TYR A 135 -1.99 9.95 -1.24
N SER A 136 -2.49 10.68 -2.23
CA SER A 136 -2.83 10.21 -3.56
C SER A 136 -2.72 11.39 -4.51
N ASP A 137 -1.98 11.19 -5.60
CA ASP A 137 -1.89 12.12 -6.71
C ASP A 137 -1.78 11.36 -8.04
N PRO A 138 -1.65 12.02 -9.20
CA PRO A 138 -1.56 11.31 -10.47
C PRO A 138 -0.35 10.37 -10.63
N LYS A 139 0.68 10.44 -9.77
CA LYS A 139 1.96 9.71 -9.87
C LYS A 139 2.14 8.64 -8.80
N CYS A 140 1.65 8.86 -7.58
CA CYS A 140 1.82 7.93 -6.47
C CYS A 140 0.61 7.86 -5.52
N LEU A 141 0.52 6.76 -4.80
CA LEU A 141 -0.48 6.48 -3.78
C LEU A 141 0.21 5.92 -2.53
N ILE A 142 -0.11 6.49 -1.38
CA ILE A 142 0.35 6.05 -0.06
C ILE A 142 -0.84 5.54 0.72
N LEU A 143 -0.85 4.22 0.94
CA LEU A 143 -1.83 3.52 1.75
C LEU A 143 -1.22 3.15 3.09
N ARG A 144 -1.88 3.52 4.19
CA ARG A 144 -1.55 3.04 5.52
C ARG A 144 -2.38 1.81 5.83
N ILE A 145 -1.73 0.75 6.29
CA ILE A 145 -2.38 -0.48 6.74
C ILE A 145 -3.20 -0.17 8.00
N SER A 146 -4.46 -0.59 8.05
CA SER A 146 -5.33 -0.37 9.20
C SER A 146 -4.71 -0.98 10.48
N GLN A 147 -4.88 -0.28 11.61
CA GLN A 147 -4.37 -0.75 12.91
C GLN A 147 -5.16 -1.95 13.47
N THR A 148 -6.29 -2.30 12.86
CA THR A 148 -7.04 -3.52 13.18
C THR A 148 -6.30 -4.78 12.74
N GLU A 149 -5.31 -4.66 11.86
CA GLU A 149 -4.44 -5.76 11.46
C GLU A 149 -3.45 -6.11 12.57
N LYS A 150 -3.53 -7.37 13.05
CA LYS A 150 -2.63 -7.87 14.09
C LYS A 150 -1.20 -7.94 13.56
N ASN A 151 -0.22 -7.64 14.40
CA ASN A 151 1.23 -7.72 14.10
C ASN A 151 1.76 -6.73 13.05
N VAL A 152 0.99 -5.69 12.70
CA VAL A 152 1.47 -4.64 11.80
C VAL A 152 2.02 -3.46 12.61
N PRO A 153 3.29 -3.05 12.43
CA PRO A 153 3.83 -1.89 13.14
C PRO A 153 2.98 -0.64 12.91
N LYS A 154 2.89 0.24 13.91
CA LYS A 154 2.22 1.54 13.75
C LYS A 154 2.84 2.30 12.58
N ARG A 155 1.97 2.98 11.82
CA ARG A 155 2.34 3.76 10.62
C ARG A 155 2.97 2.92 9.49
N SER A 156 2.68 1.62 9.44
CA SER A 156 3.03 0.80 8.29
C SER A 156 2.27 1.26 7.05
N CYS A 157 3.02 1.56 5.98
CA CYS A 157 2.47 2.06 4.74
C CYS A 157 3.04 1.35 3.52
N LEU A 158 2.26 1.38 2.45
CA LEU A 158 2.61 0.95 1.11
C LEU A 158 2.69 2.19 0.21
N LEU A 159 3.78 2.35 -0.54
CA LEU A 159 3.91 3.36 -1.59
C LEU A 159 3.77 2.69 -2.96
N TRP A 160 2.66 2.97 -3.63
CA TRP A 160 2.41 2.55 -5.01
C TRP A 160 2.73 3.69 -5.98
N VAL A 161 3.29 3.34 -7.14
CA VAL A 161 3.75 4.29 -8.15
C VAL A 161 3.29 3.83 -9.53
N LYS A 162 2.84 4.74 -10.39
CA LYS A 162 2.54 4.39 -11.78
C LYS A 162 3.81 4.13 -12.58
N GLU A 163 3.77 3.18 -13.51
CA GLU A 163 4.91 2.82 -14.36
C GLU A 163 5.60 4.04 -15.00
N LYS A 164 4.82 4.97 -15.58
CA LYS A 164 5.36 6.18 -16.22
C LYS A 164 6.14 7.08 -15.27
N SER A 165 5.91 6.95 -13.97
CA SER A 165 6.54 7.74 -12.92
C SER A 165 7.78 7.09 -12.30
N LEU A 166 8.12 5.85 -12.66
CA LEU A 166 9.25 5.11 -12.08
C LEU A 166 10.61 5.81 -12.31
N LYS A 167 10.79 6.46 -13.47
CA LYS A 167 12.02 7.21 -13.80
C LYS A 167 12.11 8.57 -13.11
N ASN A 168 11.01 9.05 -12.52
CA ASN A 168 10.98 10.32 -11.81
C ASN A 168 11.50 10.10 -10.37
N PRO A 169 12.31 11.01 -9.81
CA PRO A 169 12.79 10.87 -8.42
C PRO A 169 11.67 10.88 -7.37
N LEU A 170 10.44 11.29 -7.71
CA LEU A 170 9.24 11.25 -6.84
C LEU A 170 9.51 11.83 -5.44
N ARG A 171 10.30 12.91 -5.39
CA ARG A 171 10.79 13.51 -4.14
C ARG A 171 9.65 13.87 -3.20
N HIS A 172 8.53 14.35 -3.75
CA HIS A 172 7.34 14.71 -2.96
C HIS A 172 6.65 13.48 -2.36
N CYS A 173 6.48 12.39 -3.12
CA CYS A 173 5.91 11.14 -2.62
C CYS A 173 6.78 10.54 -1.50
N ARG A 174 8.11 10.56 -1.68
CA ARG A 174 9.05 10.11 -0.66
C ARG A 174 8.97 10.97 0.60
N PHE A 175 8.97 12.29 0.45
CA PHE A 175 8.84 13.21 1.57
C PHE A 175 7.54 12.97 2.35
N LEU A 176 6.41 12.83 1.67
CA LEU A 176 5.13 12.56 2.32
C LEU A 176 5.12 11.19 3.01
N PHE A 177 5.71 10.16 2.39
CA PHE A 177 5.88 8.89 3.06
C PHE A 177 6.68 9.06 4.36
N ASP A 178 7.80 9.77 4.34
CA ASP A 178 8.65 9.99 5.53
C ASP A 178 7.93 10.78 6.64
N VAL A 179 7.00 11.67 6.28
CA VAL A 179 6.19 12.45 7.23
C VAL A 179 5.11 11.60 7.91
N PHE A 180 4.42 10.74 7.16
CA PHE A 180 3.22 10.05 7.65
C PHE A 180 3.45 8.59 8.06
N CYS A 181 4.49 7.95 7.55
CA CYS A 181 4.71 6.53 7.67
C CYS A 181 5.93 6.21 8.55
N ASN A 182 6.08 4.95 8.93
CA ASN A 182 7.26 4.48 9.64
C ASN A 182 8.50 4.62 8.73
N TRP A 183 9.58 5.18 9.26
CA TRP A 183 10.83 5.35 8.52
C TRP A 183 11.50 4.02 8.16
N LYS A 184 11.28 2.98 8.98
CA LYS A 184 11.72 1.62 8.68
C LYS A 184 10.82 1.03 7.59
N ARG A 185 11.36 0.96 6.38
CA ARG A 185 10.71 0.44 5.18
C ARG A 185 11.70 -0.33 4.33
N GLU A 186 11.17 -1.19 3.48
CA GLU A 186 11.89 -1.79 2.38
C GLU A 186 11.73 -0.94 1.12
N ASP A 187 12.83 -0.63 0.41
CA ASP A 187 12.80 -0.04 -0.93
C ASP A 187 12.96 -1.15 -1.96
N LEU A 188 11.83 -1.53 -2.56
CA LEU A 188 11.76 -2.64 -3.50
C LEU A 188 12.35 -2.30 -4.88
N LYS A 189 12.75 -1.03 -5.10
CA LYS A 189 13.38 -0.53 -6.33
C LYS A 189 12.71 -1.10 -7.60
N PRO A 190 11.39 -0.89 -7.78
CA PRO A 190 10.68 -1.46 -8.92
C PRO A 190 11.24 -0.94 -10.24
N GLU A 191 11.45 -1.85 -11.18
CA GLU A 191 11.87 -1.55 -12.54
C GLU A 191 10.73 -1.83 -13.52
N LYS A 192 10.67 -1.03 -14.59
CA LYS A 192 9.71 -1.26 -15.66
C LYS A 192 9.97 -2.63 -16.28
N ASP A 193 8.91 -3.38 -16.53
CA ASP A 193 8.96 -4.70 -17.17
C ASP A 193 9.83 -5.75 -16.44
N CYS A 194 9.99 -5.63 -15.12
CA CYS A 194 10.80 -6.55 -14.31
C CYS A 194 10.33 -8.02 -14.31
N ASP A 195 9.18 -8.32 -14.91
CA ASP A 195 8.62 -9.66 -15.09
C ASP A 195 8.83 -10.26 -16.48
N LYS A 196 9.49 -9.54 -17.40
CA LYS A 196 9.82 -10.07 -18.73
C LYS A 196 10.75 -11.29 -18.61
N GLY A 197 10.38 -12.37 -19.31
CA GLY A 197 11.17 -13.61 -19.34
C GLY A 197 10.96 -14.54 -18.15
N VAL A 198 10.03 -14.23 -17.24
CA VAL A 198 9.66 -15.12 -16.14
C VAL A 198 8.41 -15.92 -16.50
N GLU A 199 8.45 -17.23 -16.28
CA GLU A 199 7.29 -18.10 -16.52
C GLU A 199 6.12 -17.74 -15.60
N LYS A 200 4.91 -17.69 -16.19
CA LYS A 200 3.67 -17.46 -15.46
C LYS A 200 3.20 -18.78 -14.85
N LYS A 201 3.11 -18.84 -13.51
CA LYS A 201 2.41 -19.92 -12.82
C LYS A 201 1.11 -19.33 -12.26
N ASP A 202 0.01 -19.56 -12.98
CA ASP A 202 -1.31 -19.21 -12.47
C ASP A 202 -1.66 -20.15 -11.32
N GLU A 203 -1.70 -19.61 -10.10
CA GLU A 203 -2.19 -20.36 -8.94
C GLU A 203 -3.72 -20.45 -9.03
N ARG A 204 -4.21 -21.59 -9.52
CA ARG A 204 -5.56 -22.04 -9.13
C ARG A 204 -5.47 -22.46 -7.66
N PRO A 205 -6.36 -21.99 -6.77
CA PRO A 205 -6.33 -22.42 -5.39
C PRO A 205 -6.61 -23.93 -5.32
N THR A 206 -5.60 -24.72 -5.01
CA THR A 206 -5.75 -26.15 -4.75
C THR A 206 -6.32 -26.29 -3.34
N ILE A 207 -7.62 -26.60 -3.25
CA ILE A 207 -8.21 -27.18 -2.05
C ILE A 207 -7.79 -28.66 -2.04
N ALA A 208 -6.83 -29.00 -1.17
CA ALA A 208 -6.66 -30.29 -0.47
C ALA A 208 -5.16 -30.59 -0.27
N ASP A 209 -4.74 -30.66 0.99
CA ASP A 209 -4.16 -31.88 1.56
C ASP A 209 -3.99 -31.67 3.07
N ASN A 210 -5.08 -31.92 3.79
CA ASN A 210 -5.06 -32.11 5.25
C ASN A 210 -6.01 -33.26 5.59
N GLN A 211 -5.65 -34.48 5.16
CA GLN A 211 -6.11 -35.71 5.78
C GLN A 211 -4.97 -36.73 5.80
N ASN A 212 -4.01 -36.50 6.69
CA ASN A 212 -3.27 -37.58 7.34
C ASN A 212 -3.73 -37.64 8.80
N SER A 213 -4.80 -38.38 9.06
CA SER A 213 -5.07 -38.95 10.37
C SER A 213 -5.15 -40.46 10.18
N GLY A 214 -4.06 -41.13 10.56
CA GLY A 214 -3.92 -42.57 10.50
C GLY A 214 -4.98 -43.26 11.36
N ASN A 215 -5.74 -44.14 10.72
CA ASN A 215 -6.48 -45.20 11.39
C ASN A 215 -5.48 -46.18 12.02
N ASN A 216 -5.34 -46.15 13.34
CA ASN A 216 -4.83 -47.28 14.12
C ASN A 216 -5.87 -47.66 15.17
N ARG A 217 -6.72 -48.64 14.83
CA ARG A 217 -7.46 -49.45 15.81
C ARG A 217 -6.61 -50.69 16.14
N PRO A 218 -6.31 -50.99 17.41
CA PRO A 218 -5.81 -52.30 17.80
C PRO A 218 -6.98 -53.29 18.02
N PRO A 219 -6.74 -54.60 17.90
CA PRO A 219 -7.80 -55.60 17.96
C PRO A 219 -8.10 -56.06 19.39
N ARG A 220 -9.43 -56.14 19.63
CA ARG A 220 -10.20 -56.82 20.67
C ARG A 220 -10.16 -56.28 22.10
#